data_AF-A0A6P6FVZ2-F1
#
_entry.id   AF-A0A6P6FVZ2-F1
#
_cell.length_a   1.000
_cell.length_b   1.000
_cell.length_c   1.000
_cell.angle_alpha   90.00
_cell.angle_beta   90.00
_cell.angle_gamma   90.00
#
_symmetry.space_group_name_H-M   'P 1'
#
loop_
_entity.id
_entity.type
_entity.pdbx_description
1 polymer ?
#
loop_
_entity_poly.entity_id
_entity_poly.type
_entity_poly.pdbx_seq_one_letter_code
_entity_poly.pdbx_strand_id
1 'polypeptide(L)'
;MFWKLTALSASSPVEAVLDKENFTLEELLDEEEIIQECKALNSRLINFLRDRAQVEQLLRYIVEEPPEDAENKRTFKFPFIACEIFTCEIDVILKTLVEEEELMNLLFSFLEPNRPHSAFLAGYFSKVVVCLMIRKTVPLMNYVQVSNIHCLIYFLKFKVFYPLVLHCNLGAEIVF
;
A
#
# COMPACT_ATOMS: atom_id res chain seq x y z
N MET A 1 5.56 45.06 -17.45
CA MET A 1 5.99 43.78 -18.05
C MET A 1 5.28 42.67 -17.26
N PHE A 2 4.01 42.37 -17.50
CA PHE A 2 3.44 41.63 -18.64
C PHE A 2 3.96 40.19 -18.75
N TRP A 3 3.66 39.33 -17.78
CA TRP A 3 3.35 37.91 -18.01
C TRP A 3 2.28 37.50 -16.98
N LYS A 4 1.07 37.98 -17.24
CA LYS A 4 -0.16 37.35 -16.77
C LYS A 4 -0.48 36.30 -17.82
N LEU A 5 0.25 35.18 -17.80
CA LEU A 5 -0.22 33.97 -18.46
C LEU A 5 -0.87 33.14 -17.37
N THR A 6 -2.20 33.15 -17.39
CA THR A 6 -3.01 32.03 -16.95
C THR A 6 -2.41 30.74 -17.51
N ALA A 7 -1.57 30.07 -16.73
CA ALA A 7 -1.52 28.62 -16.77
C ALA A 7 -2.91 28.17 -16.30
N LEU A 8 -3.88 28.22 -17.22
CA LEU A 8 -5.06 27.38 -17.10
C LEU A 8 -4.48 25.99 -16.96
N SER A 9 -4.63 25.45 -15.76
CA SER A 9 -4.16 24.15 -15.31
C SER A 9 -4.31 23.17 -16.47
N ALA A 10 -3.20 22.79 -17.10
CA ALA A 10 -3.24 21.59 -17.92
C ALA A 10 -3.67 20.50 -16.94
N SER A 11 -4.87 19.95 -17.16
CA SER A 11 -5.36 18.82 -16.39
C SER A 11 -4.26 17.77 -16.39
N SER A 12 -3.78 17.34 -15.22
CA SER A 12 -2.78 16.29 -15.17
C SER A 12 -3.36 15.03 -15.84
N PRO A 13 -2.52 14.12 -16.35
CA PRO A 13 -3.00 12.87 -16.95
C PRO A 13 -3.93 12.10 -16.01
N VAL A 14 -3.65 12.12 -14.70
CA VAL A 14 -4.51 11.56 -13.65
C VAL A 14 -5.87 12.26 -13.60
N GLU A 15 -5.91 13.59 -13.60
CA GLU A 15 -7.18 14.34 -13.64
C GLU A 15 -7.97 14.05 -14.94
N ALA A 16 -7.28 13.89 -16.07
CA ALA A 16 -7.92 13.54 -17.34
C ALA A 16 -8.55 12.13 -17.29
N VAL A 17 -7.97 11.18 -16.56
CA VAL A 17 -8.59 9.87 -16.30
C VAL A 17 -9.79 10.01 -15.36
N LEU A 18 -9.67 10.81 -14.30
CA LEU A 18 -10.74 11.06 -13.32
C LEU A 18 -11.95 11.81 -13.91
N ASP A 19 -11.77 12.49 -15.04
CA ASP A 19 -12.84 13.18 -15.79
C ASP A 19 -13.65 12.24 -16.70
N LYS A 20 -13.21 10.99 -16.90
CA LYS A 20 -13.98 10.00 -17.66
C LYS A 20 -15.20 9.55 -16.86
N GLU A 21 -16.33 9.33 -17.53
CA GLU A 21 -17.55 8.84 -16.87
C GLU A 21 -17.37 7.44 -16.25
N ASN A 22 -16.58 6.57 -16.88
CA ASN A 22 -16.30 5.21 -16.42
C ASN A 22 -14.82 4.90 -16.62
N PHE A 23 -14.00 5.15 -15.60
CA PHE A 23 -12.60 4.73 -15.56
C PHE A 23 -12.41 3.57 -14.59
N THR A 24 -11.32 2.83 -14.79
CA THR A 24 -10.89 1.73 -13.91
C THR A 24 -9.74 2.15 -13.01
N LEU A 25 -9.52 1.39 -11.92
CA LEU A 25 -8.33 1.57 -11.09
C LEU A 25 -7.07 1.35 -11.92
N GLU A 26 -7.08 0.33 -12.79
CA GLU A 26 -5.95 -0.03 -13.64
C GLU A 26 -5.55 1.08 -14.61
N GLU A 27 -6.50 1.87 -15.12
CA GLU A 27 -6.19 3.09 -15.89
C GLU A 27 -5.44 4.12 -15.06
N LEU A 28 -5.86 4.37 -13.81
CA LEU A 28 -5.15 5.28 -12.91
C LEU A 28 -3.76 4.77 -12.54
N LEU A 29 -3.63 3.46 -12.27
CA LEU A 29 -2.33 2.84 -11.99
C LEU A 29 -1.42 2.82 -13.22
N ASP A 30 -1.95 3.04 -14.42
CA ASP A 30 -1.12 3.14 -15.62
C ASP A 30 -0.49 4.51 -15.80
N GLU A 31 -1.01 5.55 -15.14
CA GLU A 31 -0.48 6.91 -15.21
C GLU A 31 0.86 7.04 -14.49
N GLU A 32 1.85 7.64 -15.14
CA GLU A 32 3.21 7.80 -14.58
C GLU A 32 3.21 8.71 -13.34
N GLU A 33 2.28 9.68 -13.28
CA GLU A 33 2.18 10.67 -12.21
C GLU A 33 1.35 10.20 -11.00
N ILE A 34 0.78 8.99 -11.02
CA ILE A 34 -0.14 8.49 -9.99
C ILE A 34 0.41 8.59 -8.55
N ILE A 35 1.68 8.21 -8.37
CA ILE A 35 2.36 8.28 -7.06
C ILE A 35 2.60 9.74 -6.66
N GLN A 36 2.96 10.60 -7.62
CA GLN A 36 3.19 12.02 -7.36
C GLN A 36 1.90 12.73 -6.96
N GLU A 37 0.79 12.45 -7.63
CA GLU A 37 -0.54 12.99 -7.32
C GLU A 37 -1.03 12.52 -5.93
N CYS A 38 -0.75 11.26 -5.57
CA CYS A 38 -0.97 10.77 -4.20
C CYS A 38 -0.19 11.59 -3.17
N LYS A 39 1.12 11.82 -3.41
CA LYS A 39 1.99 12.62 -2.51
C LYS A 39 1.60 14.10 -2.48
N ALA A 40 1.05 14.62 -3.58
CA ALA A 40 0.50 15.97 -3.67
C ALA A 40 -0.88 16.11 -2.99
N LEU A 41 -1.41 15.03 -2.41
CA LEU A 41 -2.71 14.97 -1.74
C LEU A 41 -3.86 15.37 -2.67
N ASN A 42 -3.83 14.92 -3.92
CA ASN A 42 -4.93 15.12 -4.86
C ASN A 42 -6.24 14.57 -4.28
N SER A 43 -7.16 15.47 -3.96
CA SER A 43 -8.38 15.12 -3.23
C SER A 43 -9.31 14.20 -4.01
N ARG A 44 -9.42 14.34 -5.33
CA ARG A 44 -10.28 13.48 -6.17
C ARG A 44 -9.71 12.07 -6.23
N LEU A 45 -8.41 11.97 -6.48
CA LEU A 45 -7.71 10.70 -6.49
C LEU A 45 -7.80 9.98 -5.14
N ILE A 46 -7.52 10.68 -4.04
CA ILE A 46 -7.59 10.10 -2.69
C ILE A 46 -9.01 9.65 -2.36
N ASN A 47 -10.03 10.44 -2.74
CA ASN A 47 -11.43 10.08 -2.51
C ASN A 47 -11.84 8.81 -3.27
N PHE A 48 -11.27 8.56 -4.44
CA PHE A 48 -11.46 7.30 -5.16
C PHE A 48 -10.68 6.15 -4.50
N LEU A 49 -9.38 6.33 -4.25
CA LEU A 49 -8.50 5.27 -3.74
C LEU A 49 -8.84 4.81 -2.32
N ARG A 50 -9.47 5.66 -1.50
CA ARG A 50 -9.91 5.29 -0.15
C ARG A 50 -11.12 4.35 -0.13
N ASP A 51 -11.80 4.15 -1.25
CA ASP A 51 -12.95 3.25 -1.27
C ASP A 51 -12.50 1.80 -1.03
N ARG A 52 -13.28 1.06 -0.24
CA ARG A 52 -12.96 -0.30 0.20
C ARG A 52 -12.55 -1.21 -0.97
N ALA A 53 -13.28 -1.16 -2.08
CA ALA A 53 -13.00 -1.98 -3.26
C ALA A 53 -11.63 -1.66 -3.88
N GLN A 54 -11.20 -0.39 -3.85
CA GLN A 54 -9.90 0.03 -4.38
C GLN A 54 -8.78 -0.42 -3.44
N VAL A 55 -8.95 -0.23 -2.14
CA VAL A 55 -7.98 -0.72 -1.13
C VAL A 55 -7.83 -2.24 -1.21
N GLU A 56 -8.93 -2.98 -1.39
CA GLU A 56 -8.88 -4.43 -1.57
C GLU A 56 -8.09 -4.81 -2.83
N GLN A 57 -8.37 -4.18 -3.97
CA GLN A 57 -7.67 -4.48 -5.21
C GLN A 57 -6.17 -4.14 -5.12
N LEU A 58 -5.83 -3.02 -4.46
CA LEU A 58 -4.44 -2.65 -4.17
C LEU A 58 -3.74 -3.69 -3.29
N LEU A 59 -4.42 -4.24 -2.28
CA LEU A 59 -3.88 -5.33 -1.48
C LEU A 59 -3.65 -6.59 -2.31
N ARG A 60 -4.60 -6.98 -3.17
CA ARG A 60 -4.46 -8.16 -4.03
C ARG A 60 -3.20 -8.11 -4.88
N TYR A 61 -2.85 -6.92 -5.41
CA TYR A 61 -1.57 -6.72 -6.11
C TYR A 61 -0.33 -6.99 -5.27
N ILE A 62 -0.44 -6.90 -3.95
CA ILE A 62 0.69 -7.05 -3.03
C ILE A 62 0.78 -8.48 -2.48
N VAL A 63 -0.35 -9.16 -2.31
CA VAL A 63 -0.37 -10.46 -1.61
C VAL A 63 -0.70 -11.65 -2.52
N GLU A 64 -1.31 -11.44 -3.68
CA GLU A 64 -1.67 -12.53 -4.62
C GLU A 64 -0.67 -12.58 -5.78
N GLU A 65 -0.18 -13.79 -6.07
CA GLU A 65 0.63 -14.01 -7.27
C GLU A 65 -0.24 -13.75 -8.51
N PRO A 66 0.30 -13.05 -9.52
CA PRO A 66 -0.40 -12.87 -10.78
C PRO A 66 -0.60 -14.23 -11.47
N PRO A 67 -1.71 -14.41 -12.22
CA PRO A 67 -1.88 -15.58 -13.10
C PRO A 67 -0.70 -15.78 -14.05
N GLU A 68 -0.42 -17.01 -14.47
CA GLU A 68 0.70 -17.32 -15.38
C GLU A 68 0.59 -16.60 -16.73
N ASP A 69 -0.63 -16.28 -17.16
CA ASP A 69 -0.98 -15.56 -18.39
C ASP A 69 -1.20 -14.05 -18.18
N ALA A 70 -0.91 -13.53 -16.98
CA ALA A 70 -1.13 -12.14 -16.66
C ALA A 70 -0.21 -11.21 -17.47
N GLU A 71 -0.76 -10.05 -17.83
CA GLU A 71 0.01 -8.99 -18.47
C GLU A 71 1.17 -8.51 -17.57
N ASN A 72 2.29 -8.11 -18.18
CA ASN A 72 3.48 -7.60 -17.47
C ASN A 72 3.16 -6.50 -16.43
N LYS A 73 2.11 -5.71 -16.66
CA LYS A 73 1.65 -4.67 -15.73
C LYS A 73 1.13 -5.25 -14.41
N ARG A 74 0.33 -6.33 -14.46
CA ARG A 74 -0.13 -7.08 -13.28
C ARG A 74 1.04 -7.72 -12.54
N THR A 75 2.09 -8.14 -13.25
CA THR A 75 3.24 -8.82 -12.66
C THR A 75 4.20 -7.88 -11.94
N PHE A 76 4.46 -6.68 -12.48
CA PHE A 76 5.51 -5.80 -11.95
C PHE A 76 5.03 -4.38 -11.63
N LYS A 77 4.26 -3.74 -12.52
CA LYS A 77 3.88 -2.32 -12.38
C LYS A 77 2.88 -2.11 -11.24
N PHE A 78 1.79 -2.86 -11.23
CA PHE A 78 0.72 -2.66 -10.25
C PHE A 78 1.12 -3.06 -8.82
N PRO A 79 1.84 -4.19 -8.58
CA PRO A 79 2.38 -4.48 -7.25
C PRO A 79 3.28 -3.35 -6.72
N PHE A 80 4.14 -2.79 -7.58
CA PHE A 80 5.01 -1.67 -7.23
C PHE A 80 4.19 -0.43 -6.85
N ILE A 81 3.26 0.00 -7.71
CA ILE A 81 2.46 1.21 -7.49
C ILE A 81 1.56 1.05 -6.26
N ALA A 82 0.91 -0.10 -6.09
CA ALA A 82 0.09 -0.38 -4.92
C ALA A 82 0.88 -0.29 -3.62
N CYS A 83 2.08 -0.87 -3.59
CA CYS A 83 2.99 -0.73 -2.46
C CYS A 83 3.31 0.76 -2.20
N GLU A 84 3.67 1.52 -3.23
CA GLU A 84 4.01 2.93 -3.11
C GLU A 84 2.83 3.76 -2.59
N ILE A 85 1.60 3.51 -3.05
CA ILE A 85 0.37 4.18 -2.57
C ILE A 85 0.18 3.97 -1.07
N PHE A 86 0.27 2.73 -0.56
CA PHE A 86 0.17 2.48 0.87
C PHE A 86 1.30 3.16 1.65
N THR A 87 2.52 3.15 1.12
CA THR A 87 3.68 3.79 1.76
C THR A 87 3.76 5.31 1.56
N CYS A 88 2.81 5.94 0.85
CA CYS A 88 2.63 7.39 0.86
C CYS A 88 2.06 7.91 2.19
N GLU A 89 1.68 7.01 3.11
CA GLU A 89 1.21 7.34 4.46
C GLU A 89 -0.08 8.18 4.49
N ILE A 90 -0.90 8.08 3.43
CA ILE A 90 -2.17 8.81 3.31
C ILE A 90 -3.17 8.22 4.33
N ASP A 91 -3.48 9.01 5.37
CA ASP A 91 -4.18 8.52 6.56
C ASP A 91 -5.53 7.85 6.25
N VAL A 92 -6.32 8.42 5.33
CA VAL A 92 -7.66 7.91 5.00
C VAL A 92 -7.63 6.56 4.27
N ILE A 93 -6.59 6.30 3.47
CA ILE A 93 -6.40 5.01 2.80
C ILE A 93 -5.97 3.97 3.85
N LEU A 94 -4.99 4.30 4.68
CA LEU A 94 -4.53 3.43 5.76
C LEU A 94 -5.63 3.14 6.78
N LYS A 95 -6.49 4.12 7.07
CA LYS A 95 -7.65 3.95 7.95
C LYS A 95 -8.62 2.92 7.40
N THR A 96 -8.97 3.02 6.12
CA THR A 96 -9.82 2.03 5.43
C THR A 96 -9.22 0.63 5.53
N LEU A 97 -7.92 0.48 5.31
CA LEU A 97 -7.23 -0.80 5.45
C LEU A 97 -7.35 -1.40 6.85
N VAL A 98 -7.10 -0.62 7.91
CA VAL A 98 -7.03 -1.17 9.29
C VAL A 98 -8.37 -1.28 10.01
N GLU A 99 -9.39 -0.54 9.57
CA GLU A 99 -10.74 -0.61 10.15
C GLU A 99 -11.58 -1.75 9.59
N GLU A 100 -11.23 -2.25 8.39
CA GLU A 100 -11.92 -3.35 7.73
C GLU A 100 -11.20 -4.68 8.04
N GLU A 101 -11.81 -5.50 8.90
CA GLU A 101 -11.24 -6.79 9.32
C GLU A 101 -10.91 -7.71 8.13
N GLU A 102 -11.77 -7.74 7.12
CA GLU A 102 -11.57 -8.54 5.91
C GLU A 102 -10.35 -8.10 5.10
N LEU A 103 -10.02 -6.80 5.07
CA LEU A 103 -8.82 -6.29 4.39
C LEU A 103 -7.55 -6.64 5.17
N MET A 104 -7.61 -6.56 6.50
CA MET A 104 -6.52 -7.03 7.36
C MET A 104 -6.29 -8.53 7.21
N ASN A 105 -7.37 -9.32 7.20
CA ASN A 105 -7.31 -10.77 6.93
C ASN A 105 -6.70 -11.06 5.56
N LEU A 106 -7.08 -10.31 4.52
CA LEU A 106 -6.48 -10.44 3.20
C LEU A 106 -4.98 -10.13 3.22
N LEU A 107 -4.55 -9.02 3.83
CA LEU A 107 -3.14 -8.66 3.95
C LEU A 107 -2.35 -9.77 4.66
N PHE A 108 -2.84 -10.27 5.78
CA PHE A 108 -2.14 -11.28 6.58
C PHE A 108 -2.31 -12.72 6.08
N SER A 109 -3.22 -12.99 5.13
CA SER A 109 -3.26 -14.26 4.39
C SER A 109 -1.94 -14.56 3.66
N PHE A 110 -1.14 -13.52 3.41
CA PHE A 110 0.24 -13.67 2.92
C PHE A 110 1.16 -14.46 3.87
N LEU A 111 0.77 -14.71 5.12
CA LEU A 111 1.57 -15.51 6.05
C LEU A 111 1.11 -16.95 6.18
N GLU A 112 0.09 -17.36 5.43
CA GLU A 112 -0.39 -18.74 5.45
C GLU A 112 0.70 -19.71 4.97
N PRO A 113 0.99 -20.81 5.70
CA PRO A 113 2.10 -21.71 5.41
C PRO A 113 2.06 -22.37 4.03
N ASN A 114 0.87 -22.53 3.46
CA ASN A 114 0.65 -23.27 2.21
C ASN A 114 0.60 -22.37 0.98
N ARG A 115 0.79 -21.05 1.13
CA ARG A 115 0.77 -20.12 0.00
C ARG A 115 2.17 -20.04 -0.61
N PRO A 116 2.33 -20.18 -1.94
CA PRO A 116 3.59 -19.90 -2.61
C PRO A 116 3.86 -18.40 -2.53
N HIS A 117 5.02 -18.03 -1.98
CA HIS A 117 5.41 -16.62 -1.83
C HIS A 117 6.56 -16.31 -2.77
N SER A 118 6.36 -15.43 -3.75
CA SER A 118 7.49 -14.84 -4.46
C SER A 118 8.27 -13.94 -3.49
N ALA A 119 9.60 -14.00 -3.59
CA ALA A 119 10.47 -13.10 -2.83
C ALA A 119 10.18 -11.62 -3.14
N PHE A 120 9.63 -11.35 -4.32
CA PHE A 120 9.23 -10.02 -4.78
C PHE A 120 8.03 -9.48 -3.98
N LEU A 121 6.90 -10.19 -3.94
CA LEU A 121 5.72 -9.78 -3.18
C LEU A 121 6.00 -9.73 -1.67
N ALA A 122 6.84 -10.62 -1.14
CA ALA A 122 7.26 -10.58 0.26
C ALA A 122 7.92 -9.26 0.65
N GLY A 123 8.65 -8.62 -0.27
CA GLY A 123 9.25 -7.31 -0.06
C GLY A 123 8.19 -6.20 0.07
N TYR A 124 7.18 -6.22 -0.80
CA TYR A 124 6.08 -5.24 -0.75
C TYR A 124 5.17 -5.44 0.45
N PHE A 125 4.80 -6.68 0.76
CA PHE A 125 4.09 -7.03 1.98
C PHE A 125 4.83 -6.48 3.21
N SER A 126 6.13 -6.73 3.31
CA SER A 126 6.94 -6.23 4.43
C SER A 126 6.93 -4.71 4.52
N LYS A 127 7.02 -3.99 3.39
CA LYS A 127 6.97 -2.53 3.37
C LYS A 127 5.63 -1.99 3.88
N VAL A 128 4.51 -2.57 3.44
CA VAL A 128 3.17 -2.15 3.89
C VAL A 128 3.00 -2.41 5.39
N VAL A 129 3.39 -3.57 5.88
CA VAL A 129 3.31 -3.89 7.32
C VAL A 129 4.17 -2.94 8.15
N VAL A 130 5.38 -2.60 7.69
CA VAL A 130 6.22 -1.57 8.36
C VAL A 130 5.52 -0.22 8.40
N CYS A 131 4.91 0.21 7.29
CA CYS A 131 4.15 1.45 7.25
C CYS A 131 2.99 1.43 8.27
N LEU A 132 2.24 0.32 8.36
CA LEU A 132 1.19 0.15 9.37
C LEU A 132 1.74 0.16 10.80
N MET A 133 2.89 -0.45 11.05
CA MET A 133 3.54 -0.40 12.37
C MET A 133 3.88 1.03 12.78
N ILE A 134 4.30 1.87 11.85
CA ILE A 134 4.69 3.26 12.11
C ILE A 134 3.46 4.18 12.21
N ARG A 135 2.48 4.01 11.33
CA ARG A 135 1.37 4.96 11.14
C ARG A 135 0.07 4.54 11.82
N LYS A 136 -0.14 3.24 12.05
CA LYS A 136 -1.36 2.62 12.58
C LYS A 136 -1.05 1.53 13.60
N THR A 137 -0.06 1.77 14.48
CA THR A 137 0.43 0.79 15.46
C THR A 137 -0.69 0.19 16.29
N VAL A 138 -1.58 1.02 16.86
CA VAL A 138 -2.62 0.55 17.78
C VAL A 138 -3.62 -0.39 17.08
N PRO A 139 -4.27 -0.01 15.96
CA PRO A 139 -5.13 -0.93 15.20
C PRO A 139 -4.43 -2.23 14.81
N LEU A 140 -3.18 -2.13 14.33
CA LEU A 140 -2.41 -3.30 13.93
C LEU A 140 -2.17 -4.23 15.12
N MET A 141 -1.71 -3.72 16.27
CA MET A 141 -1.43 -4.54 17.44
C MET A 141 -2.70 -5.20 17.99
N ASN A 142 -3.83 -4.51 17.97
CA ASN A 142 -5.12 -5.09 18.34
C ASN A 142 -5.48 -6.27 17.44
N TYR A 143 -5.32 -6.12 16.12
CA TYR A 143 -5.56 -7.20 15.17
C TYR A 143 -4.66 -8.41 15.44
N VAL A 144 -3.37 -8.19 15.69
CA VAL A 144 -2.39 -9.26 15.96
C VAL A 144 -2.70 -10.03 17.25
N GLN A 145 -3.13 -9.31 18.29
CA GLN A 145 -3.54 -9.91 19.57
C GLN A 145 -4.76 -10.82 19.41
N VAL A 146 -5.78 -10.35 18.67
CA VAL A 146 -7.01 -11.12 18.45
C VAL A 146 -6.77 -12.33 17.53
N SER A 147 -6.00 -12.13 16.47
CA SER A 147 -5.78 -13.14 15.42
C SER A 147 -4.75 -14.21 15.79
N ASN A 148 -4.10 -14.08 16.97
CA ASN A 148 -3.09 -15.01 17.49
C ASN A 148 -1.99 -15.38 16.47
N ILE A 149 -1.59 -14.39 15.66
CA ILE A 149 -0.60 -14.59 14.60
C ILE A 149 0.80 -14.57 15.24
N HIS A 150 1.13 -15.61 16.01
CA HIS A 150 2.46 -15.78 16.58
C HIS A 150 3.55 -15.67 15.52
N CYS A 151 3.31 -16.21 14.32
CA CYS A 151 4.22 -16.12 13.19
C CYS A 151 4.53 -14.68 12.76
N LEU A 152 3.58 -13.75 12.87
CA LEU A 152 3.82 -12.33 12.56
C LEU A 152 4.69 -11.69 13.63
N ILE A 153 4.48 -12.02 14.91
CA ILE A 153 5.36 -11.54 15.99
C ILE A 153 6.80 -12.03 15.76
N TYR A 154 6.98 -13.29 15.39
CA TYR A 154 8.30 -13.83 15.02
C TYR A 154 8.85 -13.19 13.74
N PHE A 155 8.04 -13.03 12.69
CA PHE A 155 8.43 -12.42 11.42
C PHE A 155 8.84 -10.95 11.59
N LEU A 156 8.02 -10.17 12.30
CA LEU A 156 8.31 -8.78 12.67
C LEU A 156 9.58 -8.70 13.51
N LYS A 157 9.75 -9.56 14.52
CA LYS A 157 10.97 -9.58 15.35
C LYS A 157 12.23 -9.95 14.57
N PHE A 158 12.17 -10.96 13.69
CA PHE A 158 13.38 -11.55 13.07
C PHE A 158 13.77 -10.91 11.72
N LYS A 159 12.79 -10.53 10.88
CA LYS A 159 13.07 -10.02 9.52
C LYS A 159 12.90 -8.51 9.38
N VAL A 160 12.07 -7.88 10.21
CA VAL A 160 11.75 -6.45 10.09
C VAL A 160 12.49 -5.62 11.15
N PHE A 161 12.36 -5.98 12.44
CA PHE A 161 13.02 -5.27 13.53
C PHE A 161 14.53 -5.48 13.54
N TYR A 162 15.02 -6.71 13.31
CA TYR A 162 16.45 -7.00 13.43
C TYR A 162 17.33 -6.18 12.47
N PRO A 163 17.00 -6.02 11.17
CA PRO A 163 17.76 -5.14 10.27
C PRO A 163 17.58 -3.65 10.57
N LEU A 164 16.39 -3.21 11.01
CA LEU A 164 16.11 -1.81 11.38
C LEU A 164 16.88 -1.38 12.65
N VAL A 165 16.94 -2.25 13.65
CA VAL A 165 17.71 -2.03 14.89
C VAL A 165 19.22 -2.05 14.60
N LEU A 166 19.70 -2.95 13.73
CA LEU A 166 21.10 -2.94 13.30
C LEU A 166 21.49 -1.69 12.50
N HIS A 167 20.60 -1.19 11.64
CA HIS A 167 20.89 -0.03 10.79
C HIS A 167 20.76 1.33 11.51
N CYS A 168 19.92 1.43 12.56
CA CYS A 168 19.64 2.71 13.20
C CYS A 168 20.50 3.04 14.44
N ASN A 169 21.43 2.18 14.89
CA ASN A 169 22.28 2.44 16.08
C ASN A 169 21.46 2.90 17.31
N LEU A 170 20.19 2.52 17.38
CA LEU A 170 19.34 2.78 18.53
C LEU A 170 19.65 1.71 19.57
N GLY A 171 20.51 2.06 20.51
CA GLY A 171 20.66 1.31 21.74
C GLY A 171 19.34 1.29 22.52
N ALA A 172 19.15 0.18 23.24
CA ALA A 172 18.10 -0.12 24.22
C ALA A 172 16.88 -0.93 23.71
N GLU A 173 16.83 -2.17 24.21
CA GLU A 173 15.70 -2.74 24.95
C GLU A 173 14.31 -2.24 24.55
N ILE A 174 13.71 -2.89 23.56
CA ILE A 174 12.26 -2.90 23.39
C ILE A 174 11.77 -4.22 23.96
N VAL A 175 11.30 -4.18 25.20
CA VAL A 175 10.48 -5.24 25.79
C VAL A 175 9.03 -4.96 25.39
N PHE A 176 8.40 -6.00 24.83
CA PHE A 176 7.03 -6.14 24.31
C PHE A 176 6.86 -5.84 22.83
#